data_AF-A0AAD8KMX7-F1
#
_entry.id   AF-A0AAD8KMX7-F1
#
_cell.length_a   1.000
_cell.length_b   1.000
_cell.length_c   1.000
_cell.angle_alpha   90.00
_cell.angle_beta   90.00
_cell.angle_gamma   90.00
#
_symmetry.space_group_name_H-M   'P 1'
#
loop_
_entity.id
_entity.type
_entity.pdbx_description
1 polymer ?
#
loop_
_entity_poly.entity_id
_entity_poly.type
_entity_poly.pdbx_seq_one_letter_code
_entity_poly.pdbx_strand_id
1 'polypeptide(L)'
;MSFCSSFTIDPIRYQSSVACFGFGAFHVTGLYGPSIWVSDPYGLTRKVQSINPSWGVEGFDPFVPGGIASHHIVAGTLGILAGLFHLSVRPWF
;
A
#
# COMPACT_ATOMS: atom_id res chain seq x y z
N MET A 1 -6.98 2.39 4.03
CA MET A 1 -6.24 3.67 4.05
C MET A 1 -5.67 4.02 5.43
N SER A 2 -6.30 3.67 6.55
CA SER A 2 -5.81 4.04 7.91
C SER A 2 -4.47 3.41 8.34
N PHE A 3 -3.97 2.35 7.67
CA PHE A 3 -2.68 1.73 8.01
C PHE A 3 -1.46 2.58 7.59
N CYS A 4 -1.60 3.42 6.56
CA CYS A 4 -0.48 4.21 6.04
C CYS A 4 -0.32 5.57 6.74
N SER A 5 -1.33 6.02 7.47
CA SER A 5 -1.43 7.38 8.04
C SER A 5 -0.94 7.50 9.49
N SER A 6 -0.59 6.39 10.16
CA SER A 6 -0.13 6.41 11.54
C SER A 6 1.34 6.85 11.61
N PHE A 7 1.58 8.16 11.51
CA PHE A 7 2.90 8.83 11.63
C PHE A 7 3.34 9.05 13.10
N THR A 8 2.86 8.25 14.05
CA THR A 8 3.16 8.45 15.48
C THR A 8 4.04 7.34 16.05
N ILE A 9 5.27 7.73 16.43
CA ILE A 9 6.25 7.10 17.33
C ILE A 9 7.03 5.88 16.78
N ASP A 10 8.34 5.95 16.94
CA ASP A 10 9.40 5.33 16.12
C ASP A 10 9.45 3.78 15.98
N PRO A 11 8.91 2.93 16.88
CA PRO A 11 8.85 1.48 16.64
C PRO A 11 7.64 1.03 15.80
N ILE A 12 6.54 1.80 15.80
CA ILE A 12 5.30 1.43 15.07
C ILE A 12 5.48 1.62 13.56
N ARG A 13 6.33 2.56 13.13
CA ARG A 13 6.54 2.91 11.71
C ARG A 13 7.06 1.75 10.87
N TYR A 14 8.02 0.97 11.38
CA TYR A 14 8.57 -0.16 10.63
C TYR A 14 7.52 -1.25 10.42
N GLN A 15 6.77 -1.58 11.47
CA GLN A 15 5.74 -2.62 11.43
C GLN A 15 4.56 -2.23 10.55
N SER A 16 4.10 -0.97 10.65
CA SER A 16 3.03 -0.46 9.77
C SER A 16 3.46 -0.45 8.30
N SER A 17 4.73 -0.18 8.02
CA SER A 17 5.27 -0.18 6.66
C SER A 17 5.42 -1.59 6.08
N VAL A 18 5.86 -2.57 6.88
CA VAL A 18 5.85 -3.99 6.49
C VAL A 18 4.43 -4.47 6.20
N ALA A 19 3.46 -4.10 7.06
CA ALA A 19 2.06 -4.42 6.83
C ALA A 19 1.50 -3.74 5.56
N CYS A 20 1.86 -2.48 5.33
CA CYS A 20 1.49 -1.71 4.14
C CYS A 20 2.02 -2.35 2.85
N PHE A 21 3.31 -2.71 2.85
CA PHE A 21 3.94 -3.41 1.73
C PHE A 21 3.27 -4.76 1.48
N GLY A 22 3.08 -5.58 2.52
CA GLY A 22 2.47 -6.90 2.38
C GLY A 22 1.02 -6.84 1.89
N PHE A 23 0.26 -5.84 2.35
CA PHE A 23 -1.09 -5.59 1.84
C PHE A 23 -1.08 -5.27 0.33
N GLY A 24 -0.23 -4.34 -0.12
CA GLY A 24 -0.11 -4.02 -1.54
C GLY A 24 0.40 -5.19 -2.37
N ALA A 25 1.53 -5.78 -1.98
CA ALA A 25 2.27 -6.76 -2.76
C ALA A 25 1.62 -8.15 -2.82
N PHE A 26 0.87 -8.55 -1.79
CA PHE A 26 0.32 -9.91 -1.71
C PHE A 26 -1.21 -9.94 -1.65
N HIS A 27 -1.81 -9.08 -0.83
CA HIS A 27 -3.26 -9.07 -0.66
C HIS A 27 -3.95 -8.45 -1.87
N VAL A 28 -3.60 -7.22 -2.26
CA VAL A 28 -4.28 -6.47 -3.32
C VAL A 28 -3.99 -7.04 -4.72
N THR A 29 -2.74 -7.41 -4.98
CA THR A 29 -2.34 -8.05 -6.25
C THR A 29 -2.92 -9.45 -6.41
N GLY A 30 -3.37 -10.09 -5.34
CA GLY A 30 -3.86 -11.46 -5.38
C GLY A 30 -2.77 -12.52 -5.53
N LEU A 31 -1.48 -12.16 -5.41
CA LEU A 31 -0.38 -13.13 -5.50
C LEU A 31 -0.44 -14.20 -4.38
N TYR A 32 -0.79 -13.78 -3.17
CA TYR A 32 -0.95 -14.68 -2.01
C TYR A 32 -2.11 -14.25 -1.11
N GLY A 33 -3.14 -13.63 -1.70
CA GLY A 33 -4.30 -13.13 -0.96
C GLY A 33 -5.56 -13.07 -1.82
N PRO A 34 -6.70 -12.73 -1.22
CA PRO A 34 -7.99 -12.76 -1.90
C PRO A 34 -8.14 -11.67 -2.96
N SER A 35 -7.26 -10.68 -3.06
CA SER A 35 -7.46 -9.46 -3.87
C SER A 35 -8.52 -8.52 -3.29
N ILE A 36 -8.92 -7.49 -4.04
CA ILE A 36 -9.91 -6.50 -3.61
C ILE A 36 -11.19 -6.57 -4.43
N TRP A 37 -12.24 -5.94 -3.92
CA TRP A 37 -13.51 -5.78 -4.61
C TRP A 37 -13.41 -4.71 -5.69
N VAL A 38 -13.87 -5.03 -6.91
CA VAL A 38 -13.92 -4.12 -8.05
C VAL A 38 -15.31 -4.18 -8.67
N SER A 39 -15.76 -3.05 -9.19
CA SER A 39 -16.99 -2.94 -9.96
C SER A 39 -16.75 -2.27 -11.30
N ASP A 40 -17.63 -2.53 -12.27
CA ASP A 40 -17.70 -1.69 -13.47
C ASP A 40 -18.19 -0.27 -13.12
N PRO A 41 -18.06 0.71 -14.03
CA PRO A 41 -18.45 2.10 -13.79
C PRO A 41 -19.92 2.30 -13.42
N TYR A 42 -20.81 1.39 -13.81
CA TYR A 42 -22.23 1.44 -13.49
C TYR A 42 -22.58 0.62 -12.24
N GLY A 43 -21.62 -0.08 -11.64
CA GLY A 43 -21.81 -0.85 -10.41
C GLY A 43 -22.68 -2.10 -10.56
N LEU A 44 -22.91 -2.56 -11.79
CA LEU A 44 -23.82 -3.66 -12.11
C LEU A 44 -23.18 -5.03 -11.91
N THR A 45 -21.90 -5.11 -12.25
CA THR A 45 -21.02 -6.26 -12.10
C THR A 45 -20.01 -5.95 -11.01
N ARG A 46 -20.01 -6.78 -9.99
CA ARG A 46 -19.11 -6.64 -8.86
C ARG A 46 -18.49 -7.98 -8.52
N LYS A 47 -17.18 -7.99 -8.35
CA LYS A 47 -16.44 -9.21 -8.05
C LYS A 47 -15.15 -8.87 -7.32
N VAL A 48 -14.60 -9.86 -6.65
CA VAL A 48 -13.23 -9.80 -6.17
C VAL A 48 -12.31 -10.12 -7.35
N GLN A 49 -11.31 -9.27 -7.60
CA GLN A 49 -10.37 -9.46 -8.71
C GLN A 49 -8.95 -9.04 -8.31
N SER A 50 -7.98 -9.82 -8.77
CA SER A 50 -6.55 -9.47 -8.73
C SER A 50 -6.27 -8.19 -9.53
N ILE A 51 -5.44 -7.33 -8.94
CA ILE A 51 -5.09 -6.02 -9.49
C ILE A 51 -3.63 -6.01 -9.90
N ASN A 52 -3.38 -5.72 -11.18
CA ASN A 52 -2.03 -5.39 -11.61
C ASN A 52 -1.70 -3.94 -11.19
N PRO A 53 -0.56 -3.69 -10.52
CA PRO A 53 -0.18 -2.34 -10.13
C PRO A 53 0.06 -1.46 -11.35
N SER A 54 -0.40 -0.21 -11.25
CA SER A 54 -0.12 0.83 -12.23
C SER A 54 1.06 1.67 -11.77
N TRP A 55 2.04 1.84 -12.65
CA TRP A 55 3.27 2.59 -12.37
C TRP A 55 3.35 3.90 -13.14
N GLY A 56 2.45 4.11 -14.11
CA GLY A 56 2.35 5.37 -14.84
C GLY A 56 1.48 6.39 -14.12
N VAL A 57 1.11 7.44 -14.86
CA VAL A 57 0.29 8.55 -14.34
C VAL A 57 -1.13 8.11 -13.99
N GLU A 58 -1.61 7.04 -14.62
CA GLU A 58 -2.92 6.45 -14.37
C GLU A 58 -3.05 5.86 -12.96
N GLY A 59 -1.94 5.61 -12.25
CA GLY A 59 -1.94 5.19 -10.86
C GLY A 59 -2.39 6.29 -9.88
N PHE A 60 -2.46 7.54 -10.33
CA PHE A 60 -3.00 8.66 -9.55
C PHE A 60 -4.49 8.92 -9.84
N ASP A 61 -5.09 8.24 -10.82
CA ASP A 61 -6.52 8.32 -11.08
C ASP A 61 -7.28 7.55 -9.97
N PRO A 62 -8.15 8.21 -9.20
CA PRO A 62 -8.89 7.56 -8.12
C PRO A 62 -9.84 6.44 -8.58
N PHE A 63 -10.17 6.36 -9.87
CA PHE A 63 -11.02 5.32 -10.45
C PHE A 63 -10.23 4.14 -11.03
N VAL A 64 -8.90 4.22 -11.08
CA VAL A 64 -8.02 3.12 -11.52
C VAL A 64 -7.51 2.37 -10.30
N PRO A 65 -7.99 1.13 -10.02
CA PRO A 65 -7.61 0.40 -8.81
C PRO A 65 -6.12 0.01 -8.79
N GLY A 66 -5.45 0.01 -9.96
CA GLY A 66 -4.01 -0.22 -10.08
C GLY A 66 -3.17 0.72 -9.21
N GLY A 67 -3.64 1.95 -8.97
CA GLY A 67 -3.01 2.92 -8.08
C GLY A 67 -2.95 2.49 -6.61
N ILE A 68 -3.94 1.71 -6.15
CA ILE A 68 -3.99 1.21 -4.77
C ILE A 68 -2.83 0.25 -4.51
N ALA A 69 -2.60 -0.69 -5.43
CA ALA A 69 -1.52 -1.66 -5.32
C ALA A 69 -0.14 -0.97 -5.34
N SER A 70 0.10 -0.09 -6.32
CA SER A 70 1.39 0.61 -6.44
C SER A 70 1.66 1.57 -5.28
N HIS A 71 0.64 2.30 -4.82
CA HIS A 71 0.75 3.16 -3.62
C HIS A 71 1.19 2.35 -2.40
N HIS A 72 0.56 1.22 -2.12
CA HIS A 72 0.90 0.39 -0.95
C HIS A 72 2.29 -0.24 -1.06
N ILE A 73 2.70 -0.67 -2.26
CA ILE A 73 4.06 -1.19 -2.50
C ILE A 73 5.10 -0.08 -2.25
N VAL A 74 4.94 1.09 -2.89
CA VAL A 74 5.93 2.17 -2.79
C VAL A 74 5.95 2.79 -1.39
N ALA A 75 4.78 3.13 -0.83
CA ALA A 75 4.70 3.69 0.51
C ALA A 75 5.21 2.70 1.57
N GLY A 76 4.91 1.42 1.41
CA GLY A 76 5.43 0.36 2.28
C GLY A 76 6.96 0.23 2.20
N THR A 77 7.54 0.18 1.00
CA THR A 77 9.00 0.13 0.83
C THR A 77 9.70 1.37 1.39
N LEU A 78 9.21 2.58 1.06
CA LEU A 78 9.78 3.82 1.59
C LEU A 78 9.63 3.91 3.11
N GLY A 79 8.50 3.45 3.64
CA GLY A 79 8.25 3.41 5.08
C GLY A 79 9.18 2.44 5.83
N ILE A 80 9.50 1.29 5.23
CA ILE A 80 10.48 0.33 5.78
C ILE A 80 11.87 1.00 5.84
N LEU A 81 12.32 1.61 4.74
CA LEU A 81 13.62 2.29 4.69
C LEU A 81 13.68 3.44 5.70
N ALA A 82 12.63 4.27 5.77
CA ALA A 82 12.53 5.36 6.73
C ALA A 82 12.47 4.84 8.17
N GLY A 83 11.76 3.73 8.44
CA GLY A 83 11.69 3.09 9.75
C GLY A 83 13.06 2.58 10.20
N LEU A 84 13.78 1.87 9.32
CA LEU A 84 15.15 1.42 9.60
C LEU A 84 16.09 2.59 9.87
N PHE A 85 15.97 3.66 9.09
CA PHE A 85 16.73 4.89 9.32
C PHE A 85 16.48 5.45 10.73
N HIS A 86 15.21 5.65 11.13
CA HIS A 86 14.88 6.20 12.45
C HIS A 86 15.30 5.28 13.61
N LEU A 87 15.35 3.97 13.41
CA LEU A 87 15.90 3.04 14.40
C LEU A 87 17.43 3.10 14.50
N SER A 88 18.10 3.47 13.41
CA SER A 88 19.56 3.47 13.28
C SER A 88 20.19 4.82 13.64
N VAL A 89 19.46 5.92 13.44
CA VAL A 89 19.93 7.26 13.77
C VAL A 89 19.30 7.76 15.06
N ARG A 90 20.13 8.20 16.01
CA ARG A 90 19.62 8.99 17.13
C ARG A 90 19.29 10.40 16.62
N PRO A 91 18.16 10.98 17.02
CA PRO A 91 17.88 12.39 16.74
C PRO A 91 19.06 13.24 17.22
N TRP A 92 19.45 14.21 16.40
CA TRP A 92 20.48 15.14 16.80
C TRP A 92 19.87 16.21 17.69
N PHE A 93 19.78 15.94 19.00
CA PHE A 93 19.78 16.91 20.10
C PHE A 93 19.95 16.19 21.45
#